data_AF-A0A351Y303-F1
#
_entry.id   AF-A0A351Y303-F1
#
_cell.length_a   1.000
_cell.length_b   1.000
_cell.length_c   1.000
_cell.angle_alpha   90.00
_cell.angle_beta   90.00
_cell.angle_gamma   90.00
#
_symmetry.space_group_name_H-M   'P 1'
#
loop_
_entity.id
_entity.type
_entity.pdbx_description
1 polymer ?
#
loop_
_entity_poly.entity_id
_entity_poly.type
_entity_poly.pdbx_seq_one_letter_code
_entity_poly.pdbx_strand_id
1 'polypeptide(L)'
;MTRFIYPEDDAAIQSMLKNRATQLKAEVKDAMQKGITLDMEVEQQYRDVEMIREKLTTREERYFENSFYINIYDDTEEKLKETGKKIEQKISGYGIRIKSAIQRMDEGFSSGLPLCTDELAISRSSVTSSLSGGFPFISNDMVSETGILYGINLHT
;
A
#
# COMPACT_ATOMS: atom_id res chain seq x y z
N MET A 1 15.04 -0.51 3.82
CA MET A 1 13.62 -0.27 3.51
C MET A 1 12.98 0.24 4.78
N THR A 2 12.27 1.36 4.70
CA THR A 2 11.62 1.99 5.83
C THR A 2 10.13 2.07 5.56
N ARG A 3 9.33 1.83 6.60
CA ARG A 3 7.88 1.83 6.52
C ARG A 3 7.31 2.68 7.65
N PHE A 4 6.41 3.58 7.30
CA PHE A 4 5.60 4.33 8.24
C PHE A 4 4.16 3.86 8.15
N ILE A 5 3.48 3.79 9.29
CA ILE A 5 2.10 3.36 9.40
C ILE A 5 1.41 4.35 10.33
N TYR A 6 0.38 4.99 9.80
CA TYR A 6 -0.45 5.96 10.51
C TYR A 6 -1.85 5.38 10.60
N PRO A 7 -2.35 5.11 11.82
CA PRO A 7 -3.75 4.73 11.98
C PRO A 7 -4.63 5.93 11.65
N GLU A 8 -5.66 5.70 10.84
CA GLU A 8 -6.63 6.72 10.46
C GLU A 8 -7.93 6.58 11.26
N ASP A 9 -8.71 7.67 11.32
CA ASP A 9 -10.07 7.61 11.86
C ASP A 9 -11.00 6.92 10.86
N ASP A 10 -11.47 5.72 11.22
CA ASP A 10 -12.41 4.94 10.43
C ASP A 10 -13.67 5.76 10.07
N ALA A 11 -14.08 6.75 10.88
CA ALA A 11 -15.26 7.57 10.60
C ALA A 11 -15.10 8.43 9.33
N ALA A 12 -13.93 9.04 9.13
CA ALA A 12 -13.64 9.87 7.96
C ALA A 12 -13.66 9.02 6.68
N ILE A 13 -13.02 7.85 6.73
CA ILE A 13 -12.97 6.93 5.60
C ILE A 13 -14.35 6.32 5.30
N GLN A 14 -15.12 5.93 6.32
CA GLN A 14 -16.48 5.43 6.11
C GLN A 14 -17.38 6.48 5.44
N SER A 15 -17.23 7.76 5.81
CA SER A 15 -17.94 8.87 5.16
C SER A 15 -17.55 9.02 3.69
N MET A 16 -16.24 8.99 3.39
CA MET A 16 -15.71 9.05 2.02
C MET A 16 -16.23 7.87 1.17
N LEU A 17 -16.13 6.65 1.69
CA LEU A 17 -16.58 5.44 0.99
C LEU A 17 -18.11 5.44 0.79
N LYS A 18 -18.89 5.93 1.76
CA LYS A 18 -20.35 6.10 1.61
C LYS A 18 -20.70 7.05 0.46
N ASN A 19 -19.98 8.17 0.35
CA ASN A 19 -20.19 9.12 -0.74
C ASN A 19 -19.83 8.48 -2.09
N ARG A 20 -18.70 7.76 -2.15
CA ARG A 20 -18.27 7.05 -3.37
C ARG A 20 -19.26 5.95 -3.77
N ALA A 21 -19.73 5.14 -2.82
CA ALA A 21 -20.74 4.11 -3.06
C ALA A 21 -22.04 4.72 -3.59
N THR A 22 -22.45 5.87 -3.04
CA THR A 22 -23.66 6.59 -3.48
C THR A 22 -23.53 7.05 -4.94
N GLN A 23 -22.37 7.60 -5.32
CA GLN A 23 -22.08 8.01 -6.70
C GLN A 23 -22.14 6.81 -7.66
N LEU A 24 -21.41 5.73 -7.35
CA LEU A 24 -21.38 4.52 -8.18
C LEU A 24 -22.76 3.88 -8.30
N LYS A 25 -23.53 3.82 -7.19
CA LYS A 25 -24.91 3.31 -7.20
C LYS A 25 -25.84 4.14 -8.07
N ALA A 26 -25.68 5.47 -8.08
CA ALA A 26 -26.47 6.36 -8.92
C ALA A 26 -26.18 6.12 -10.40
N GLU A 27 -24.92 5.93 -10.77
CA GLU A 27 -24.49 5.62 -12.14
C GLU A 27 -25.03 4.27 -12.63
N VAL A 28 -24.90 3.22 -11.80
CA VAL A 28 -25.50 1.90 -12.07
C VAL A 28 -27.01 2.01 -12.29
N LYS A 29 -27.70 2.77 -11.42
CA LYS A 29 -29.16 2.95 -11.51
C LYS A 29 -29.59 3.72 -12.75
N ASP A 30 -28.84 4.77 -13.13
CA ASP A 30 -29.13 5.57 -14.33
C ASP A 30 -28.97 4.73 -15.60
N ALA A 31 -27.92 3.91 -15.67
CA ALA A 31 -27.73 2.97 -16.78
C ALA A 31 -28.89 1.96 -16.90
N MET A 32 -29.31 1.39 -15.78
CA MET A 32 -30.47 0.49 -15.74
C MET A 32 -31.77 1.18 -16.18
N GLN A 33 -32.01 2.42 -15.74
CA GLN A 33 -33.21 3.18 -16.12
C GLN A 33 -33.24 3.52 -17.61
N LYS A 34 -32.09 3.81 -18.20
CA LYS A 34 -31.94 4.06 -19.64
C LYS A 34 -32.00 2.79 -20.49
N GLY A 35 -32.00 1.61 -19.87
CA GLY A 35 -31.97 0.32 -20.57
C GLY A 35 -30.67 0.10 -21.35
N ILE A 36 -29.59 0.80 -20.98
CA ILE A 36 -28.27 0.64 -21.61
C ILE A 36 -27.47 -0.44 -20.89
N THR A 37 -26.56 -1.08 -21.62
CA THR A 37 -25.66 -2.10 -21.06
C THR A 37 -24.87 -1.50 -19.91
N LEU A 38 -24.86 -2.21 -18.78
CA LEU A 38 -24.12 -1.80 -17.60
C LEU A 38 -22.62 -1.90 -17.85
N ASP A 39 -21.87 -0.88 -17.42
CA ASP A 39 -20.42 -0.98 -17.33
C ASP A 39 -20.04 -1.92 -16.18
N MET A 40 -19.44 -3.07 -16.54
CA MET A 40 -19.01 -4.07 -15.57
C MET A 40 -17.94 -3.52 -14.61
N GLU A 41 -17.13 -2.54 -15.05
CA GLU A 41 -16.11 -1.93 -14.21
C GLU A 41 -16.75 -1.11 -13.09
N VAL A 42 -17.78 -0.31 -13.41
CA VAL A 42 -18.52 0.50 -12.43
C VAL A 42 -19.25 -0.40 -11.43
N GLU A 43 -19.86 -1.49 -11.91
CA GLU A 43 -20.53 -2.45 -11.02
C GLU A 43 -19.54 -3.13 -10.06
N GLN A 44 -18.38 -3.54 -10.57
CA GLN A 44 -17.34 -4.16 -9.75
C GLN A 44 -16.81 -3.16 -8.70
N GLN A 45 -16.52 -1.92 -9.11
CA GLN A 45 -16.10 -0.87 -8.19
C GLN A 45 -17.14 -0.64 -7.08
N TYR A 46 -18.43 -0.64 -7.41
CA TYR A 46 -19.50 -0.50 -6.41
C TYR A 46 -19.48 -1.65 -5.40
N ARG A 47 -19.38 -2.90 -5.88
CA ARG A 47 -19.32 -4.09 -5.03
C ARG A 47 -18.10 -4.08 -4.12
N ASP A 48 -16.93 -3.69 -4.64
CA ASP A 48 -15.70 -3.61 -3.88
C ASP A 48 -15.79 -2.56 -2.76
N VAL A 49 -16.34 -1.37 -3.07
CA VAL A 49 -16.54 -0.32 -2.08
C VAL A 49 -17.51 -0.78 -0.99
N GLU A 50 -18.64 -1.41 -1.34
CA GLU A 50 -19.60 -1.92 -0.34
C GLU A 50 -18.97 -3.00 0.55
N MET A 51 -18.20 -3.93 -0.03
CA MET A 51 -17.50 -4.96 0.72
C MET A 51 -16.54 -4.35 1.75
N ILE A 52 -15.74 -3.36 1.35
CA ILE A 52 -14.83 -2.69 2.27
C ILE A 52 -15.61 -1.96 3.37
N ARG A 53 -16.70 -1.24 3.02
CA ARG A 53 -17.55 -0.55 4.01
C ARG A 53 -18.13 -1.50 5.05
N GLU A 54 -18.58 -2.68 4.62
CA GLU A 54 -19.09 -3.72 5.51
C GLU A 54 -18.00 -4.16 6.50
N LYS A 55 -16.81 -4.52 6.01
CA LYS A 55 -15.67 -4.94 6.84
C LYS A 55 -15.20 -3.89 7.84
N LEU A 56 -15.25 -2.61 7.48
CA LEU A 56 -14.96 -1.52 8.42
C LEU A 56 -16.04 -1.40 9.50
N THR A 57 -17.30 -1.59 9.12
CA THR A 57 -18.44 -1.50 10.05
C THR A 57 -18.38 -2.65 11.06
N THR A 58 -18.02 -3.85 10.63
CA THR A 58 -17.83 -5.03 11.49
C THR A 58 -16.50 -5.01 12.25
N ARG A 59 -15.60 -4.06 11.96
CA ARG A 59 -14.23 -3.95 12.49
C ARG A 59 -13.32 -5.14 12.17
N GLU A 60 -13.64 -5.87 11.11
CA GLU A 60 -12.75 -6.89 10.55
C GLU A 60 -11.52 -6.25 9.88
N GLU A 61 -11.71 -5.08 9.28
CA GLU A 61 -10.65 -4.26 8.73
C GLU A 61 -10.61 -2.89 9.41
N ARG A 62 -9.42 -2.29 9.41
CA ARG A 62 -9.16 -0.90 9.80
C ARG A 62 -8.40 -0.21 8.68
N TYR A 63 -8.55 1.11 8.60
CA TYR A 63 -7.78 1.91 7.65
C TYR A 63 -6.47 2.42 8.24
N PHE A 64 -5.46 2.43 7.38
CA PHE A 64 -4.15 2.99 7.66
C PHE A 64 -3.68 3.81 6.47
N GLU A 65 -2.98 4.88 6.76
CA GLU A 65 -2.06 5.50 5.81
C GLU A 65 -0.68 4.89 5.98
N ASN A 66 -0.07 4.43 4.90
CA ASN A 66 1.26 3.81 4.94
C ASN A 66 2.20 4.40 3.91
N SER A 67 3.43 4.64 4.33
CA SER A 67 4.53 5.09 3.46
C SER A 67 5.58 3.99 3.36
N PHE A 68 6.15 3.82 2.16
CA PHE A 68 7.18 2.82 1.89
C PHE A 68 8.34 3.44 1.12
N TYR A 69 9.53 3.40 1.72
CA TYR A 69 10.74 3.97 1.14
C TYR A 69 11.87 2.95 1.04
N ILE A 70 12.63 3.03 -0.04
CA ILE A 70 13.76 2.15 -0.33
C ILE A 70 14.95 3.04 -0.67
N ASN A 71 16.00 2.96 0.14
CA ASN A 71 17.31 3.52 -0.19
C ASN A 71 18.14 2.43 -0.86
N ILE A 72 18.77 2.79 -1.99
CA ILE A 72 19.65 1.91 -2.76
C ILE A 72 21.05 2.53 -2.68
N TYR A 73 22.05 1.69 -2.46
CA TYR A 73 23.45 2.10 -2.31
C TYR A 73 24.30 1.31 -3.29
N ASP A 74 25.24 2.00 -3.94
CA ASP A 74 26.21 1.43 -4.86
C ASP A 74 27.47 2.31 -4.87
N ASP A 75 28.62 1.74 -5.22
CA ASP A 75 29.92 2.43 -5.18
C ASP A 75 30.06 3.53 -6.23
N THR A 76 29.29 3.46 -7.32
CA THR A 76 29.34 4.41 -8.44
C THR A 76 27.94 4.79 -8.91
N GLU A 77 27.80 6.00 -9.47
CA GLU A 77 26.53 6.49 -10.01
C GLU A 77 25.97 5.59 -11.12
N GLU A 78 26.85 5.05 -11.98
CA GLU A 78 26.46 4.15 -13.08
C GLU A 78 25.86 2.85 -12.54
N LYS A 79 26.50 2.23 -11.54
CA LYS A 79 25.97 1.03 -10.87
C LYS A 79 24.66 1.32 -10.16
N LEU A 80 24.57 2.45 -9.45
CA LEU A 80 23.33 2.86 -8.76
C LEU A 80 22.16 2.98 -9.72
N LYS A 81 22.37 3.57 -10.91
CA LYS A 81 21.35 3.66 -11.96
C LYS A 81 20.96 2.29 -12.50
N GLU A 82 21.92 1.38 -12.68
CA GLU A 82 21.65 0.02 -13.13
C GLU A 82 20.83 -0.77 -12.09
N THR A 83 21.24 -0.76 -10.83
CA THR A 83 20.55 -1.40 -9.71
C THR A 83 19.15 -0.82 -9.53
N GLY A 84 19.01 0.51 -9.59
CA GLY A 84 17.72 1.20 -9.55
C GLY A 84 16.76 0.72 -10.62
N LYS A 85 17.21 0.64 -11.88
CA LYS A 85 16.39 0.12 -12.99
C LYS A 85 15.99 -1.35 -12.79
N LYS A 86 16.90 -2.20 -12.30
CA LYS A 86 16.58 -3.61 -12.02
C LYS A 86 15.49 -3.74 -10.96
N ILE A 87 15.57 -2.95 -9.89
CA ILE A 87 14.57 -2.93 -8.81
C ILE A 87 13.22 -2.44 -9.36
N GLU A 88 13.22 -1.33 -10.11
CA GLU A 88 12.02 -0.78 -10.73
C GLU A 88 11.33 -1.79 -11.66
N GLN A 89 12.10 -2.48 -12.52
CA GLN A 89 11.57 -3.51 -13.41
C GLN A 89 10.97 -4.70 -12.64
N LYS A 90 11.68 -5.20 -11.62
CA LYS A 90 11.22 -6.33 -10.81
C LYS A 90 9.91 -6.00 -10.08
N ILE A 91 9.82 -4.81 -9.49
CA ILE A 91 8.63 -4.37 -8.76
C ILE A 91 7.47 -4.05 -9.72
N SER A 92 7.76 -3.50 -10.90
CA SER A 92 6.77 -3.30 -11.96
C SER A 92 6.15 -4.62 -12.44
N GLY A 93 6.90 -5.72 -12.41
CA GLY A 93 6.38 -7.07 -12.67
C GLY A 93 5.27 -7.53 -11.72
N TYR A 94 5.19 -6.94 -10.51
CA TYR A 94 4.10 -7.16 -9.56
C TYR A 94 2.96 -6.14 -9.69
N GLY A 95 2.96 -5.31 -10.74
CA GLY A 95 1.97 -4.24 -10.93
C GLY A 95 2.17 -3.05 -9.99
N ILE A 96 3.30 -2.98 -9.28
CA ILE A 96 3.61 -1.89 -8.34
C ILE A 96 4.50 -0.87 -9.05
N ARG A 97 4.16 0.41 -8.93
CA ARG A 97 4.96 1.51 -9.48
C ARG A 97 5.79 2.16 -8.39
N ILE A 98 7.10 2.25 -8.59
CA ILE A 98 8.00 3.04 -7.75
C ILE A 98 8.21 4.41 -8.38
N LYS A 99 8.49 5.42 -7.56
CA LYS A 99 8.94 6.73 -8.02
C LYS A 99 10.20 7.13 -7.26
N SER A 100 11.21 7.59 -7.99
CA SER A 100 12.38 8.23 -7.39
C SER A 100 12.02 9.58 -6.78
N ALA A 101 12.61 9.91 -5.63
CA ALA A 101 12.43 11.19 -4.94
C ALA A 101 13.27 12.33 -5.59
N ILE A 102 13.10 12.52 -6.89
CA ILE A 102 13.81 13.56 -7.65
C ILE A 102 13.45 14.93 -7.06
N GLN A 103 14.44 15.79 -6.84
CA GLN A 103 14.31 17.10 -6.15
C GLN A 103 13.94 17.04 -4.66
N ARG A 104 13.72 15.85 -4.10
CA ARG A 104 13.46 15.62 -2.67
C ARG A 104 14.37 14.52 -2.12
N MET A 105 15.62 14.54 -2.58
CA MET A 105 16.59 13.48 -2.30
C MET A 105 16.99 13.47 -0.82
N ASP A 106 17.11 14.65 -0.23
CA ASP A 106 17.46 14.82 1.19
C ASP A 106 16.34 14.27 2.07
N GLU A 107 15.08 14.65 1.83
CA GLU A 107 13.94 14.11 2.58
C GLU A 107 13.78 12.60 2.36
N GLY A 108 14.05 12.12 1.14
CA GLY A 108 14.02 10.69 0.84
C GLY A 108 15.08 9.91 1.60
N PHE A 109 16.30 10.44 1.68
CA PHE A 109 17.38 9.86 2.45
C PHE A 109 17.04 9.85 3.95
N SER A 110 16.66 11.00 4.52
CA SER A 110 16.25 11.14 5.91
C SER A 110 15.11 10.20 6.29
N SER A 111 14.10 10.07 5.42
CA SER A 111 12.96 9.16 5.64
C SER A 111 13.34 7.68 5.58
N GLY A 112 14.48 7.37 4.98
CA GLY A 112 15.05 6.03 4.96
C GLY A 112 15.95 5.69 6.16
N LEU A 113 16.29 6.68 7.00
CA LEU A 113 17.11 6.46 8.20
C LEU A 113 16.28 5.86 9.34
N PRO A 114 16.88 5.11 10.29
CA PRO A 114 16.20 4.55 11.44
C PRO A 114 15.91 5.61 12.53
N LEU A 115 15.53 6.82 12.11
CA LEU A 115 15.23 7.95 13.00
C LEU A 115 13.73 8.11 13.26
N CYS A 116 12.90 7.28 12.62
CA CYS A 116 11.43 7.37 12.71
C CYS A 116 10.87 8.73 12.26
N THR A 117 11.51 9.35 11.26
CA THR A 117 11.12 10.64 10.70
C THR A 117 10.66 10.48 9.25
N ASP A 118 9.38 10.71 8.96
CA ASP A 118 8.84 10.66 7.60
C ASP A 118 8.80 12.07 6.98
N GLU A 119 9.93 12.54 6.44
CA GLU A 119 10.04 13.85 5.82
C GLU A 119 9.43 13.90 4.41
N LEU A 120 9.39 12.75 3.71
CA LEU A 120 8.73 12.66 2.42
C LEU A 120 7.21 12.83 2.55
N ALA A 121 6.62 12.27 3.61
CA ALA A 121 5.18 12.29 3.89
C ALA A 121 4.33 11.81 2.69
N ILE A 122 4.82 10.82 1.94
CA ILE A 122 4.11 10.22 0.81
C ILE A 122 3.46 8.92 1.29
N SER A 123 2.24 9.04 1.80
CA SER A 123 1.43 7.92 2.23
C SER A 123 0.47 7.42 1.14
N ARG A 124 -0.01 6.19 1.31
CA ARG A 124 -1.13 5.61 0.58
C ARG A 124 -2.07 4.94 1.58
N SER A 125 -3.36 5.10 1.38
CA SER A 125 -4.36 4.42 2.21
C SER A 125 -4.43 2.94 1.87
N SER A 126 -4.49 2.09 2.89
CA SER A 126 -4.76 0.67 2.77
C SER A 126 -5.56 0.14 3.95
N VAL A 127 -6.18 -1.02 3.77
CA VAL A 127 -6.88 -1.77 4.83
C VAL A 127 -5.93 -2.76 5.49
N THR A 128 -6.29 -3.23 6.70
CA THR A 128 -5.51 -4.22 7.47
C THR A 128 -4.99 -5.38 6.63
N SER A 129 -5.83 -6.00 5.80
CA SER A 129 -5.48 -7.16 4.99
C SER A 129 -4.40 -6.83 3.95
N SER A 130 -4.52 -5.71 3.26
CA SER A 130 -3.52 -5.22 2.31
C SER A 130 -2.20 -4.86 3.00
N LEU A 131 -2.27 -4.19 4.15
CA LEU A 131 -1.09 -3.84 4.94
C LEU A 131 -0.36 -5.09 5.47
N SER A 132 -1.10 -6.13 5.83
CA SER A 132 -0.56 -7.39 6.34
C SER A 132 0.26 -8.15 5.30
N GLY A 133 -0.10 -8.06 4.01
CA GLY A 133 0.66 -8.68 2.93
C GLY A 133 2.08 -8.12 2.76
N GLY A 134 2.32 -6.90 3.26
CA GLY A 134 3.64 -6.27 3.29
C GLY A 134 4.47 -6.59 4.52
N PHE A 135 3.95 -7.33 5.50
CA PHE A 135 4.75 -7.76 6.65
C PHE A 135 5.71 -8.90 6.26
N PRO A 136 6.97 -8.87 6.73
CA PRO A 136 8.03 -9.78 6.28
C PRO A 136 7.92 -11.22 6.83
N PHE A 137 6.74 -11.71 7.20
CA PHE A 137 6.58 -13.06 7.80
C PHE A 137 6.68 -14.23 6.80
N ILE A 138 6.91 -13.94 5.51
CA ILE A 138 7.10 -14.94 4.45
C ILE A 138 8.57 -15.14 4.07
N SER A 139 9.54 -14.63 4.85
CA SER A 139 10.93 -15.01 4.64
C SER A 139 11.13 -16.47 5.04
N ASN A 140 11.10 -17.37 4.05
CA ASN A 140 11.67 -18.70 4.18
C ASN A 140 13.11 -18.51 4.66
N ASP A 141 13.45 -19.15 5.78
CA ASP A 141 14.61 -18.88 6.62
C ASP A 141 15.88 -18.55 5.81
N MET A 142 16.38 -17.33 5.96
CA MET A 142 17.79 -17.06 5.69
C MET A 142 18.57 -17.75 6.81
N VAL A 143 18.95 -19.01 6.61
CA VAL A 143 19.88 -19.71 7.50
C VAL A 143 21.23 -19.02 7.37
N SER A 144 21.46 -18.03 8.23
CA SER A 144 22.76 -17.40 8.45
C SER A 144 23.40 -18.04 9.68
N GLU A 145 24.67 -18.42 9.59
CA GLU A 145 25.42 -18.97 10.74
C GLU A 145 25.55 -17.98 11.92
N THR A 146 25.24 -16.70 11.69
CA THR A 146 25.19 -15.66 12.72
C THR A 146 23.86 -14.93 12.64
N GLY A 147 22.96 -15.23 13.58
CA GLY A 147 21.66 -14.57 13.70
C GLY A 147 21.35 -14.20 15.15
N ILE A 148 20.51 -13.18 15.34
CA ILE A 148 19.92 -12.82 16.63
C ILE A 148 18.49 -13.35 16.65
N LEU A 149 18.16 -14.21 17.63
CA LEU A 149 16.82 -14.77 17.79
C LEU A 149 15.82 -13.64 18.11
N TYR A 150 14.92 -13.35 17.17
CA TYR A 150 13.86 -12.35 17.35
C TYR A 150 12.56 -12.93 17.92
N GLY A 151 12.35 -14.25 17.82
CA GLY A 151 11.18 -14.95 18.33
C GLY A 151 10.98 -16.31 17.68
N ILE A 152 10.11 -17.13 18.27
CA ILE A 152 9.73 -18.46 17.76
C ILE A 152 8.24 -18.42 17.42
N ASN A 153 7.89 -18.79 16.18
CA ASN A 153 6.49 -18.94 15.79
C ASN A 153 5.99 -20.32 16.25
N LEU A 154 4.95 -20.33 17.08
CA LEU A 154 4.39 -21.54 17.68
C LEU A 154 3.15 -22.05 16.93
N HIS A 155 2.82 -21.51 15.76
CA HIS A 155 1.67 -21.94 14.97
C HIS A 155 2.12 -22.51 13.62
N THR A 156 2.57 -23.77 13.69
CA THR A 156 2.61 -24.72 12.57
C THR A 156 1.97 -26.02 13.05
#